data_AF-A0A7X7FRZ3-F1
#
_entry.id   AF-A0A7X7FRZ3-F1
#
_cell.length_a   1.000
_cell.length_b   1.000
_cell.length_c   1.000
_cell.angle_alpha   90.00
_cell.angle_beta   90.00
_cell.angle_gamma   90.00
#
_symmetry.space_group_name_H-M   'P 1'
#
loop_
_entity.id
_entity.type
_entity.pdbx_description
1 polymer ?
#
loop_
_entity_poly.entity_id
_entity_poly.type
_entity_poly.pdbx_seq_one_letter_code
_entity_poly.pdbx_strand_id
1 'polypeptide(L)'
;MRRILAFAVAVCTLTAMATSAPVLDGVRDGSYGAAVAVQSVETGFGDNFSELNATYVTVEGGTLYLMLAGNLESNFNKLNILIDSKGGGQNVLQNDGNSGGDGAGGFTGALSGINLNQFPGDQFFVVPEPGSLAMLALLILLRRRV
;
A
#
# COMPACT_ATOMS: atom_id res chain seq x y z
N MET A 1 -40.72 -8.77 -50.89
CA MET A 1 -40.51 -9.04 -49.45
C MET A 1 -39.01 -8.92 -49.16
N ARG A 2 -38.54 -7.83 -48.56
CA ARG A 2 -37.11 -7.57 -48.36
C ARG A 2 -36.89 -7.38 -46.86
N ARG A 3 -36.46 -8.44 -46.18
CA ARG A 3 -36.25 -8.47 -44.72
C ARG A 3 -34.94 -7.73 -44.43
N ILE A 4 -35.03 -6.51 -43.90
CA ILE A 4 -33.90 -5.76 -43.39
C ILE A 4 -33.66 -6.25 -41.95
N LEU A 5 -32.60 -7.03 -41.75
CA LEU A 5 -32.13 -7.41 -40.42
C LEU A 5 -31.35 -6.23 -39.83
N ALA A 6 -31.91 -5.58 -38.81
CA ALA A 6 -31.18 -4.57 -38.04
C ALA A 6 -30.31 -5.28 -36.99
N PHE A 7 -28.99 -5.13 -37.10
CA PHE A 7 -28.01 -5.64 -36.15
C PHE A 7 -27.82 -4.57 -35.06
N ALA A 8 -28.35 -4.80 -33.86
CA ALA A 8 -28.14 -3.91 -32.72
C ALA A 8 -26.80 -4.25 -32.06
N VAL A 9 -25.81 -3.37 -32.21
CA VAL A 9 -24.55 -3.44 -31.46
C VAL A 9 -24.78 -2.81 -30.09
N ALA A 10 -24.83 -3.64 -29.05
CA ALA A 10 -24.83 -3.18 -27.66
C ALA A 10 -23.40 -2.75 -27.29
N VAL A 11 -23.13 -1.45 -27.30
CA VAL A 11 -21.89 -0.88 -26.76
C VAL A 11 -22.03 -0.80 -25.25
N CYS A 12 -21.43 -1.75 -24.53
CA CYS A 12 -21.34 -1.71 -23.07
C CYS A 12 -20.14 -0.81 -22.70
N THR A 13 -20.40 0.46 -22.40
CA THR A 13 -19.38 1.40 -21.93
C THR A 13 -19.04 1.07 -20.47
N LEU A 14 -17.92 0.39 -20.26
CA LEU A 14 -17.35 0.19 -18.93
C LEU A 14 -16.65 1.49 -18.51
N THR A 15 -17.37 2.37 -17.82
CA THR A 15 -16.78 3.56 -17.22
C THR A 15 -15.93 3.13 -16.03
N ALA A 16 -14.61 3.28 -16.13
CA ALA A 16 -13.75 3.19 -14.96
C ALA A 16 -14.13 4.33 -14.00
N MET A 17 -14.51 3.97 -12.77
CA MET A 17 -14.76 4.95 -11.72
C MET A 17 -13.41 5.57 -11.34
N ALA A 18 -13.22 6.86 -11.61
CA ALA A 18 -12.09 7.58 -11.05
C ALA A 18 -12.29 7.63 -9.53
N THR A 19 -11.41 6.97 -8.77
CA THR A 19 -11.41 7.06 -7.31
C THR A 19 -10.75 8.37 -6.92
N SER A 20 -11.43 9.21 -6.14
CA SER A 20 -10.80 10.42 -5.59
C SER A 20 -9.68 10.03 -4.63
N ALA A 21 -8.65 10.88 -4.54
CA ALA A 21 -7.61 10.73 -3.53
C ALA A 21 -8.22 10.64 -2.11
N PRO A 22 -7.66 9.82 -1.22
CA PRO A 22 -8.14 9.72 0.14
C PRO A 22 -8.09 11.05 0.90
N VAL A 23 -9.08 11.29 1.76
CA VAL A 23 -9.06 12.39 2.73
C VAL A 23 -8.23 11.97 3.95
N LEU A 24 -7.30 12.81 4.39
CA LEU A 24 -6.44 12.55 5.55
C LEU A 24 -7.11 13.00 6.86
N ASP A 25 -8.23 12.38 7.21
CA ASP A 25 -9.04 12.70 8.40
C ASP A 25 -9.08 11.59 9.45
N GLY A 26 -8.36 10.49 9.20
CA GLY A 26 -8.32 9.32 10.08
C GLY A 26 -9.53 8.39 9.94
N VAL A 27 -10.42 8.62 8.98
CA VAL A 27 -11.53 7.72 8.64
C VAL A 27 -11.16 6.88 7.43
N ARG A 28 -11.34 5.56 7.55
CA ARG A 28 -11.21 4.67 6.39
C ARG A 28 -12.45 4.78 5.53
N ASP A 29 -12.33 5.37 4.35
CA ASP A 29 -13.37 5.35 3.32
C ASP A 29 -13.02 4.39 2.16
N GLY A 30 -13.86 4.38 1.12
CA GLY A 30 -13.71 3.48 -0.04
C GLY A 30 -12.49 3.76 -0.93
N SER A 31 -11.89 4.95 -0.87
CA SER A 31 -10.74 5.33 -1.69
C SER A 31 -9.48 4.52 -1.39
N TYR A 32 -9.36 3.96 -0.19
CA TYR A 32 -8.25 3.11 0.22
C TYR A 32 -8.33 1.67 -0.30
N GLY A 33 -9.47 1.26 -0.88
CA GLY A 33 -9.67 -0.12 -1.34
C GLY A 33 -9.70 -1.16 -0.22
N ALA A 34 -9.35 -2.41 -0.55
CA ALA A 34 -9.25 -3.51 0.40
C ALA A 34 -7.94 -3.44 1.22
N ALA A 35 -7.92 -4.07 2.39
CA ALA A 35 -6.69 -4.17 3.19
C ALA A 35 -5.61 -4.92 2.41
N VAL A 36 -4.40 -4.36 2.36
CA VAL A 36 -3.23 -5.03 1.75
C VAL A 36 -2.55 -5.99 2.73
N ALA A 37 -2.76 -5.76 4.03
CA ALA A 37 -2.36 -6.68 5.09
C ALA A 37 -3.36 -6.58 6.25
N VAL A 38 -3.66 -7.73 6.86
CA VAL A 38 -4.43 -7.84 8.09
C VAL A 38 -3.60 -8.65 9.06
N GLN A 39 -3.37 -8.12 10.26
CA GLN A 39 -2.75 -8.89 11.33
C GLN A 39 -3.84 -9.78 11.92
N SER A 40 -3.63 -11.09 11.84
CA SER A 40 -4.56 -12.11 12.37
C SER A 40 -3.98 -12.88 13.57
N VAL A 41 -2.74 -12.56 13.93
CA VAL A 41 -2.03 -13.13 15.08
C VAL A 41 -1.68 -11.98 16.01
N GLU A 42 -2.30 -11.98 17.17
CA GLU A 42 -2.10 -11.00 18.24
C GLU A 42 -0.65 -11.06 18.76
N THR A 43 -0.13 -9.94 19.26
CA THR A 43 1.14 -9.95 19.99
C THR A 43 0.88 -10.33 21.44
N GLY A 44 1.65 -11.28 22.01
CA GLY A 44 1.51 -11.64 23.43
C GLY A 44 1.91 -10.51 24.42
N PHE A 45 2.49 -9.43 23.92
CA PHE A 45 2.81 -8.21 24.66
C PHE A 45 2.06 -7.04 24.03
N GLY A 46 1.35 -6.25 24.83
CA GLY A 46 0.55 -5.13 24.32
C GLY A 46 -0.69 -5.56 23.52
N ASP A 47 -1.18 -6.79 23.73
CA ASP A 47 -2.40 -7.33 23.10
C ASP A 47 -3.59 -6.37 23.27
N ASN A 48 -4.17 -5.92 22.17
CA ASN A 48 -5.23 -4.92 22.11
C ASN A 48 -4.89 -3.56 22.78
N PHE A 49 -3.60 -3.29 23.05
CA PHE A 49 -3.11 -2.01 23.56
C PHE A 49 -2.19 -1.30 22.54
N SER A 50 -1.12 -1.95 22.09
CA SER A 50 -0.23 -1.48 21.01
C SER A 50 -0.17 -2.55 19.93
N GLU A 51 -1.02 -2.42 18.92
CA GLU A 51 -1.28 -3.46 17.93
C GLU A 51 -1.62 -2.84 16.57
N LEU A 52 -1.14 -3.46 15.50
CA LEU A 52 -1.58 -3.15 14.15
C LEU A 52 -2.70 -4.14 13.76
N ASN A 53 -3.86 -3.65 13.34
CA ASN A 53 -4.96 -4.52 12.91
C ASN A 53 -4.94 -4.72 11.39
N ALA A 54 -4.80 -3.63 10.64
CA ALA A 54 -4.84 -3.67 9.20
C ALA A 54 -4.04 -2.51 8.60
N THR A 55 -3.52 -2.77 7.40
CA THR A 55 -2.86 -1.77 6.56
C THR A 55 -3.64 -1.61 5.27
N TYR A 56 -3.89 -0.36 4.89
CA TYR A 56 -4.49 0.02 3.62
C TYR A 56 -3.56 0.96 2.89
N VAL A 57 -3.40 0.71 1.59
CA VAL A 57 -2.45 1.45 0.77
C VAL A 57 -3.06 1.71 -0.59
N THR A 58 -2.97 2.96 -1.03
CA THR A 58 -3.26 3.33 -2.41
C THR A 58 -2.25 4.36 -2.89
N VAL A 59 -2.01 4.39 -4.20
CA VAL A 59 -1.19 5.41 -4.84
C VAL A 59 -2.08 6.17 -5.80
N GLU A 60 -2.29 7.45 -5.53
CA GLU A 60 -3.15 8.31 -6.35
C GLU A 60 -2.37 9.57 -6.74
N GLY A 61 -2.36 9.90 -8.04
CA GLY A 61 -1.63 11.07 -8.55
C GLY A 61 -0.12 11.08 -8.22
N GLY A 62 0.49 9.91 -8.04
CA GLY A 62 1.91 9.78 -7.65
C GLY A 62 2.17 9.98 -6.14
N THR A 63 1.13 10.10 -5.32
CA THR A 63 1.23 10.19 -3.87
C THR A 63 0.85 8.86 -3.23
N LEU A 64 1.69 8.37 -2.32
CA LEU A 64 1.40 7.20 -1.49
C LEU A 64 0.50 7.60 -0.32
N TYR A 65 -0.67 6.98 -0.22
CA TYR A 65 -1.58 7.10 0.90
C TYR A 65 -1.53 5.82 1.71
N LEU A 66 -1.19 5.94 3.00
CA LEU A 66 -1.06 4.83 3.93
C LEU A 66 -2.01 5.06 5.11
N MET A 67 -2.90 4.10 5.35
CA MET A 67 -3.71 4.05 6.57
C MET A 67 -3.36 2.81 7.36
N LEU A 68 -2.92 3.02 8.59
CA LEU A 68 -2.63 1.97 9.58
C LEU A 68 -3.73 2.01 10.63
N ALA A 69 -4.50 0.93 10.72
CA ALA A 69 -5.53 0.75 11.73
C ALA A 69 -4.98 -0.05 12.90
N GLY A 70 -5.44 0.23 14.11
CA GLY A 70 -4.99 -0.43 15.33
C GLY A 70 -4.85 0.55 16.48
N ASN A 71 -4.16 0.12 17.53
CA ASN A 71 -3.94 0.90 18.74
C ASN A 71 -2.45 1.18 18.91
N LEU A 72 -2.10 2.35 19.43
CA LEU A 72 -0.77 2.66 19.92
C LEU A 72 -0.91 3.28 21.30
N GLU A 73 -0.36 2.62 22.31
CA GLU A 73 -0.42 3.13 23.68
C GLU A 73 0.33 4.46 23.83
N SER A 74 -0.23 5.32 24.69
CA SER A 74 0.44 6.55 25.13
C SER A 74 1.46 6.24 26.24
N ASN A 75 2.44 5.39 25.96
CA ASN A 75 3.39 4.86 26.97
C ASN A 75 4.84 4.76 26.44
N PHE A 76 5.29 5.76 25.68
CA PHE A 76 6.59 5.79 24.99
C PHE A 76 6.80 4.75 23.88
N ASN A 77 5.84 3.85 23.62
CA ASN A 77 5.84 3.06 22.40
C ASN A 77 5.91 3.97 21.16
N LYS A 78 6.57 3.48 20.11
CA LYS A 78 6.80 4.21 18.86
C LYS A 78 6.44 3.31 17.69
N LEU A 79 5.77 3.89 16.70
CA LEU A 79 5.57 3.28 15.39
C LEU A 79 6.63 3.82 14.45
N ASN A 80 7.44 2.93 13.88
CA ASN A 80 8.41 3.28 12.84
C ASN A 80 7.92 2.70 11.51
N ILE A 81 7.87 3.54 10.47
CA ILE A 81 7.44 3.16 9.11
C ILE A 81 8.63 3.36 8.19
N LEU A 82 9.06 2.30 7.52
CA LEU A 82 10.18 2.32 6.57
C LEU A 82 9.64 2.16 5.15
N ILE A 83 10.02 3.09 4.27
CA ILE A 83 9.60 3.09 2.87
C ILE A 83 10.85 3.02 2.00
N ASP A 84 10.99 1.91 1.27
CA ASP A 84 11.99 1.76 0.22
C ASP A 84 11.32 1.98 -1.15
N SER A 85 11.56 3.16 -1.74
CA SER A 85 10.93 3.59 -2.99
C SER A 85 11.92 3.79 -4.13
N LYS A 86 13.22 3.56 -3.91
CA LYS A 86 14.28 3.76 -4.91
C LYS A 86 15.46 2.84 -4.63
N GLY A 87 16.18 2.45 -5.68
CA GLY A 87 17.40 1.66 -5.51
C GLY A 87 18.45 2.34 -4.61
N GLY A 88 19.18 1.51 -3.87
CA GLY A 88 20.06 1.94 -2.77
C GLY A 88 19.32 1.90 -1.42
N GLY A 89 20.03 2.13 -0.31
CA GLY A 89 19.41 2.09 1.02
C GLY A 89 20.33 1.54 2.09
N GLN A 90 19.76 1.26 3.25
CA GLN A 90 20.46 0.76 4.43
C GLN A 90 19.75 -0.48 4.97
N ASN A 91 20.38 -1.64 4.83
CA ASN A 91 19.78 -2.90 5.27
C ASN A 91 19.98 -3.16 6.77
N VAL A 92 21.02 -2.56 7.37
CA VAL A 92 21.25 -2.61 8.81
C VAL A 92 20.98 -1.22 9.37
N LEU A 93 19.90 -1.08 10.12
CA LEU A 93 19.51 0.21 10.66
C LEU A 93 20.58 0.69 11.65
N GLN A 94 21.18 1.84 11.32
CA GLN A 94 22.20 2.50 12.11
C GLN A 94 21.57 3.30 13.24
N ASN A 95 22.34 3.51 14.31
CA ASN A 95 21.97 4.35 15.44
C ASN A 95 22.22 5.83 15.12
N ASP A 96 21.66 6.32 14.02
CA ASP A 96 21.82 7.71 13.58
C ASP A 96 20.49 8.45 13.57
N GLY A 97 20.56 9.79 13.51
CA GLY A 97 19.36 10.62 13.40
C GLY A 97 18.57 10.41 12.11
N ASN A 98 19.09 9.60 11.18
CA ASN A 98 18.52 9.36 9.86
C ASN A 98 17.60 8.13 9.82
N SER A 99 17.68 7.26 10.83
CA SER A 99 16.96 5.97 10.87
C SER A 99 15.78 5.94 11.85
N GLY A 100 15.53 7.02 12.61
CA GLY A 100 14.47 7.07 13.63
C GLY A 100 14.47 8.37 14.44
N GLY A 101 14.48 9.52 13.77
CA GLY A 101 14.39 10.82 14.41
C GLY A 101 12.95 11.30 14.62
N ASP A 102 12.70 12.16 15.60
CA ASP A 102 11.43 12.87 15.82
C ASP A 102 11.22 14.06 14.87
N GLY A 103 12.09 14.22 13.87
CA GLY A 103 12.09 15.37 12.95
C GLY A 103 12.68 16.67 13.55
N ALA A 104 13.01 16.69 14.85
CA ALA A 104 13.66 17.80 15.56
C ALA A 104 15.11 17.47 15.98
N GLY A 105 15.64 16.33 15.51
CA GLY A 105 16.98 15.85 15.84
C GLY A 105 17.06 15.02 17.12
N GLY A 106 15.92 14.73 17.77
CA GLY A 106 15.80 13.79 18.86
C GLY A 106 15.64 12.36 18.34
N PHE A 107 16.38 11.41 18.94
CA PHE A 107 16.35 10.01 18.55
C PHE A 107 15.20 9.27 19.23
N THR A 108 14.34 8.56 18.48
CA THR A 108 13.12 7.92 19.00
C THR A 108 13.36 6.55 19.64
N GLY A 109 14.59 6.03 19.63
CA GLY A 109 15.00 4.80 20.32
C GLY A 109 15.99 3.95 19.50
N ALA A 110 16.76 3.06 20.14
CA ALA A 110 17.84 2.30 19.51
C ALA A 110 17.35 1.29 18.46
N LEU A 111 17.23 1.73 17.21
CA LEU A 111 17.00 0.86 16.03
C LEU A 111 18.28 0.13 15.59
N SER A 112 19.40 0.40 16.27
CA SER A 112 20.69 -0.22 16.05
C SER A 112 20.59 -1.74 16.14
N GLY A 113 20.97 -2.42 15.05
CA GLY A 113 21.02 -3.89 15.01
C GLY A 113 19.77 -4.54 14.41
N ILE A 114 18.75 -3.78 14.02
CA ILE A 114 17.72 -4.30 13.11
C ILE A 114 18.36 -4.52 11.74
N ASN A 115 18.55 -5.78 11.37
CA ASN A 115 19.06 -6.18 10.08
C ASN A 115 17.90 -6.71 9.22
N LEU A 116 17.50 -5.94 8.21
CA LEU A 116 16.44 -6.31 7.27
C LEU A 116 16.80 -7.54 6.40
N ASN A 117 18.08 -7.96 6.41
CA ASN A 117 18.50 -9.23 5.78
C ASN A 117 18.33 -10.45 6.69
N GLN A 118 17.92 -10.30 7.96
CA GLN A 118 17.75 -11.45 8.86
C GLN A 118 16.57 -12.35 8.48
N PHE A 119 15.64 -11.84 7.69
CA PHE A 119 14.53 -12.62 7.18
C PHE A 119 14.74 -12.88 5.69
N PRO A 120 14.73 -14.15 5.25
CA PRO A 120 14.86 -14.46 3.84
C PRO A 120 13.61 -14.05 3.06
N GLY A 121 13.82 -13.54 1.84
CA GLY A 121 12.75 -13.09 0.96
C GLY A 121 12.41 -11.62 1.14
N ASP A 122 11.69 -11.06 0.17
CA ASP A 122 11.30 -9.66 0.24
C ASP A 122 10.15 -9.47 1.24
N GLN A 123 10.36 -8.59 2.22
CA GLN A 123 9.36 -8.25 3.23
C GLN A 123 8.60 -6.99 2.82
N PHE A 124 7.79 -7.10 1.78
CA PHE A 124 6.90 -6.02 1.36
C PHE A 124 5.46 -6.50 1.27
N PHE A 125 4.52 -5.57 1.46
CA PHE A 125 3.18 -5.71 0.94
C PHE A 125 3.22 -5.24 -0.52
N VAL A 126 2.79 -6.10 -1.45
CA VAL A 126 2.67 -5.71 -2.86
C VAL A 126 1.42 -4.86 -3.00
N VAL A 127 1.58 -3.61 -3.42
CA VAL A 127 0.48 -2.80 -3.93
C VAL A 127 0.39 -3.07 -5.43
N PRO A 128 -0.61 -3.80 -5.92
CA PRO A 128 -0.76 -4.01 -7.35
C PRO A 128 -1.04 -2.64 -7.97
N GLU A 129 -0.19 -2.18 -8.89
CA GLU A 129 -0.55 -0.98 -9.65
C GLU A 129 -1.78 -1.31 -10.52
N PRO A 130 -2.90 -0.58 -10.38
CA PRO A 130 -4.13 -0.94 -11.08
C PRO A 130 -4.05 -0.85 -12.62
N GLY A 131 -2.96 -0.35 -13.19
CA GLY A 131 -2.90 0.13 -14.58
C GLY A 131 -2.15 -0.73 -15.60
N SER A 132 -0.96 -1.25 -15.29
CA SER A 132 -0.09 -1.81 -16.35
C SER A 132 -0.47 -3.21 -16.84
N LEU A 133 -0.99 -4.10 -15.98
CA LEU A 133 -1.39 -5.46 -16.36
C LEU A 133 -2.60 -5.44 -17.30
N ALA A 134 -3.52 -4.49 -17.11
CA ALA A 134 -4.66 -4.27 -18.00
C ALA A 134 -4.20 -3.79 -19.38
N MET A 135 -3.18 -2.92 -19.44
CA MET A 135 -2.61 -2.43 -20.70
C MET A 135 -1.79 -3.48 -21.44
N LEU A 136 -1.05 -4.34 -20.74
CA LEU A 136 -0.26 -5.41 -21.36
C LEU A 136 -1.14 -6.54 -21.93
N ALA A 137 -2.21 -6.91 -21.22
CA ALA A 137 -3.22 -7.86 -21.72
C ALA A 137 -3.93 -7.32 -22.98
N LEU A 138 -4.23 -6.02 -23.02
CA LEU A 138 -4.82 -5.35 -24.17
C LEU A 138 -3.84 -5.29 -25.36
N LEU A 139 -2.55 -5.05 -25.12
CA LEU A 139 -1.52 -5.03 -26.16
C LEU A 139 -1.25 -6.42 -26.75
N ILE A 140 -1.27 -7.48 -25.93
CA ILE A 140 -1.11 -8.88 -26.39
C ILE A 140 -2.34 -9.34 -27.18
N LEU A 141 -3.55 -8.90 -26.81
CA LEU A 141 -4.77 -9.16 -27.60
C LEU A 141 -4.77 -8.41 -28.95
N LEU A 142 -4.27 -7.17 -28.99
CA LEU A 142 -4.15 -6.40 -30.23
C LEU A 142 -3.07 -6.97 -31.17
N ARG A 143 -2.01 -7.58 -30.65
CA ARG A 143 -0.91 -8.16 -31.46
C ARG A 143 -1.24 -9.53 -32.08
N ARG A 144 -2.36 -10.16 -31.70
CA ARG A 144 -2.85 -11.43 -32.30
C ARG A 144 -3.84 -11.22 -33.45
N ARG A 145 -4.11 -9.98 -33.86
CA ARG A 145 -4.93 -9.62 -35.03
C ARG A 145 -4.19 -8.70 -36.01
N VAL A 146 -3.01 -9.10 -36.42
CA VAL A 146 -2.43 -8.74 -37.73
C VAL A 146 -1.98 -10.01 -38.40
#